data_AF-A0A6G3WZU3-F1
#
_entry.id   AF-A0A6G3WZU3-F1
#
_cell.length_a   1.000
_cell.length_b   1.000
_cell.length_c   1.000
_cell.angle_alpha   90.00
_cell.angle_beta   90.00
_cell.angle_gamma   90.00
#
_symmetry.space_group_name_H-M   'P 1'
#
loop_
_entity.id
_entity.type
_entity.pdbx_description
1 polymer ?
#
loop_
_entity_poly.entity_id
_entity_poly.type
_entity_poly.pdbx_seq_one_letter_code
_entity_poly.pdbx_strand_id
1 'polypeptide(L)' 'MTESSVHPDLWPAPHASGAVDATVTVPGSKSVTNRALVLASLAAEPGWLRRPLRS' A
#
# COMPACT_ATOMS: atom_id res chain seq x y z
N MET A 1 29.85 -10.81 -24.92
CA MET A 1 28.38 -10.96 -24.82
C MET A 1 27.94 -10.18 -23.59
N THR A 2 27.55 -8.92 -23.76
CA THR A 2 26.93 -8.13 -22.68
C THR A 2 25.43 -8.30 -22.83
N GLU A 3 24.83 -9.12 -21.97
CA GLU A 3 23.38 -9.21 -21.86
C GLU A 3 22.84 -7.87 -21.40
N SER A 4 22.12 -7.16 -22.28
CA SER A 4 21.26 -6.06 -21.85
C SER A 4 20.09 -6.66 -21.08
N SER A 5 20.10 -6.53 -19.76
CA SER A 5 18.93 -6.84 -18.93
C SER A 5 17.74 -6.05 -19.47
N VAL A 6 16.70 -6.76 -19.90
CA VAL A 6 15.43 -6.15 -20.32
C VAL A 6 14.86 -5.41 -19.11
N HIS A 7 15.01 -4.09 -19.07
CA HIS A 7 14.21 -3.29 -18.17
C HIS A 7 12.78 -3.31 -18.72
N PRO A 8 11.78 -3.76 -17.95
CA PRO A 8 10.39 -3.59 -18.37
C PRO A 8 10.15 -2.11 -18.65
N ASP A 9 9.30 -1.79 -19.62
CA ASP A 9 8.88 -0.42 -19.90
C ASP A 9 8.47 0.25 -18.58
N LEU A 10 9.29 1.21 -18.14
CA LEU A 10 9.12 1.85 -16.84
C LEU A 10 7.91 2.79 -16.91
N TRP A 11 7.10 2.79 -15.86
CA TRP A 11 6.04 3.79 -15.73
C TRP A 11 6.68 5.18 -15.59
N PRO A 12 6.38 6.13 -16.50
CA PRO A 12 7.00 7.45 -16.46
C PRO A 12 6.49 8.25 -15.26
N ALA A 13 7.41 8.71 -14.40
CA ALA A 13 7.05 9.55 -13.28
C ALA A 13 6.59 10.93 -13.77
N PRO A 14 5.40 11.42 -13.36
CA PRO A 14 4.92 12.73 -13.77
C PRO A 14 5.73 13.86 -13.11
N HIS A 15 6.02 14.90 -13.89
CA HIS A 15 6.62 16.15 -13.39
C HIS A 15 5.54 17.20 -13.15
N ALA A 16 5.59 17.85 -11.99
CA ALA A 16 4.73 19.00 -11.73
C ALA A 16 5.27 20.24 -12.47
N SER A 17 4.43 20.89 -13.28
CA SER A 17 4.77 22.15 -13.96
C SER A 17 4.70 23.38 -13.04
N GLY A 18 4.27 23.19 -11.79
CA GLY A 18 4.14 24.21 -10.76
C GLY A 18 4.04 23.57 -9.36
N ALA A 19 3.68 24.36 -8.35
CA ALA A 19 3.52 23.85 -6.98
C ALA A 19 2.40 22.80 -6.91
N VAL A 20 2.65 21.71 -6.18
CA VAL A 20 1.63 20.69 -5.89
C VAL A 20 0.91 21.09 -4.61
N ASP A 21 -0.38 21.39 -4.73
CA ASP A 21 -1.27 21.63 -3.60
C ASP A 21 -2.40 20.60 -3.64
N ALA A 22 -2.34 19.61 -2.75
CA ALA A 22 -3.30 18.53 -2.70
C ALA A 22 -3.41 17.95 -1.29
N THR A 23 -4.64 17.56 -0.93
CA THR A 23 -4.90 16.68 0.21
C THR A 23 -5.35 15.33 -0.32
N VAL A 24 -4.61 14.27 0.01
CA VAL A 24 -4.88 12.91 -0.46
C VAL A 24 -5.18 12.01 0.74
N THR A 25 -6.32 11.34 0.71
CA THR A 25 -6.61 10.28 1.69
C THR A 25 -5.89 9.01 1.25
N VAL A 26 -4.96 8.54 2.07
CA VAL A 26 -4.28 7.26 1.88
C VAL A 26 -5.11 6.11 2.48
N PRO A 27 -5.01 4.88 1.94
CA PRO A 27 -5.72 3.75 2.51
C PRO A 27 -5.17 3.35 3.89
N GLY A 28 -5.83 2.38 4.53
CA GLY A 28 -5.46 1.89 5.86
C GLY A 28 -4.00 1.39 5.94
N SER A 29 -3.44 1.40 7.14
CA SER A 29 -2.07 0.94 7.36
C SER A 29 -1.97 -0.58 7.15
N LYS A 30 -1.02 -1.01 6.31
CA LYS A 30 -0.66 -2.43 6.14
C LYS A 30 -0.29 -3.07 7.48
N SER A 31 0.63 -2.47 8.23
CA SER A 31 1.16 -3.06 9.46
C SER A 31 0.11 -3.14 10.56
N VAL A 32 -0.78 -2.14 10.66
CA VAL A 32 -1.90 -2.19 11.62
C VAL A 32 -2.92 -3.25 11.18
N THR A 33 -3.28 -3.28 9.91
CA THR A 33 -4.22 -4.28 9.37
C THR A 33 -3.70 -5.70 9.63
N ASN A 34 -2.44 -5.98 9.31
CA ASN A 34 -1.86 -7.32 9.52
C ASN A 34 -1.82 -7.72 10.99
N ARG A 35 -1.40 -6.81 11.89
CA ARG A 35 -1.38 -7.11 13.33
C ARG A 35 -2.79 -7.33 13.86
N ALA A 36 -3.75 -6.51 13.46
CA ALA A 36 -5.15 -6.66 13.87
C ALA A 36 -5.74 -7.99 13.39
N LEU A 37 -5.42 -8.44 12.17
CA LEU A 37 -5.85 -9.76 11.66
C LEU A 37 -5.27 -10.91 12.50
N VAL A 38 -3.97 -10.86 12.83
CA VAL A 38 -3.33 -11.88 13.68
C VAL A 38 -3.98 -11.90 15.06
N LEU A 39 -4.14 -10.73 15.69
CA LEU A 39 -4.78 -10.65 17.01
C LEU A 39 -6.23 -11.15 16.99
N ALA A 40 -7.00 -10.82 15.95
CA ALA A 40 -8.37 -11.30 15.80
C ALA A 40 -8.45 -12.83 15.62
N SER A 41 -7.47 -13.44 14.95
CA SER A 41 -7.41 -14.90 14.79
C SER A 41 -7.04 -15.65 16.07
N LEU A 42 -6.36 -14.98 17.01
CA LEU A 42 -5.95 -15.55 18.30
C LEU A 42 -6.99 -15.31 19.40
N ALA A 43 -7.94 -14.41 19.18
CA ALA A 43 -8.95 -14.06 20.18
C ALA A 43 -9.93 -15.23 20.38
N ALA A 44 -10.39 -15.39 21.63
CA ALA A 44 -11.43 -16.36 21.97
C ALA A 44 -12.80 -15.98 21.37
N GLU A 45 -13.02 -14.68 21.13
CA GLU A 45 -14.26 -14.12 20.60
C GLU A 45 -14.02 -13.41 19.26
N PRO A 46 -15.04 -13.31 18.39
CA PRO A 46 -14.92 -12.66 17.09
C PRO A 46 -14.47 -11.18 17.18
N GLY A 47 -13.55 -10.78 16.29
CA GLY A 47 -13.05 -9.41 16.16
C GLY A 47 -13.52 -8.69 14.89
N TRP A 48 -13.66 -7.37 14.94
CA TRP A 48 -14.05 -6.52 13.81
C TRP A 48 -12.95 -5.55 13.41
N LEU A 49 -12.49 -5.61 12.15
CA LEU A 49 -11.56 -4.64 11.59
C LEU A 49 -12.32 -3.61 10.75
N ARG A 50 -12.22 -2.32 11.13
CA ARG A 50 -12.83 -1.22 10.38
C ARG A 50 -11.84 -0.61 9.40
N ARG A 51 -12.25 -0.47 8.13
CA ARG A 51 -11.43 0.10 7.03
C ARG A 51 -10.02 -0.52 6.92
N PRO A 52 -9.90 -1.86 6.87
CA PRO A 52 -8.60 -2.50 6.66
C PRO A 52 -8.04 -2.13 5.28
N LEU A 53 -6.72 -2.15 5.15
CA LEU A 53 -6.09 -2.13 3.82
C LEU A 53 -6.56 -3.37 3.05
N ARG A 54 -6.92 -3.18 1.77
CA ARG A 54 -7.24 -4.26 0.83
C ARG A 54 -6.14 -4.30 -0.25
N SER A 55 -5.73 -5.51 -0.64
CA SER A 55 -4.74 -5.76 -1.70
C SER A 55 -5.38 -5.71 -3.07
#